data_AF-A0AAV4GN58-F1
#
_entry.id   AF-A0AAV4GN58-F1
#
_cell.length_a   1.000
_cell.length_b   1.000
_cell.length_c   1.000
_cell.angle_alpha   90.00
_cell.angle_beta   90.00
_cell.angle_gamma   90.00
#
_symmetry.space_group_name_H-M   'P 1'
#
loop_
_entity.id
_entity.type
_entity.pdbx_description
1 polymer ?
#
loop_
_entity_poly.entity_id
_entity_poly.type
_entity_poly.pdbx_seq_one_letter_code
_entity_poly.pdbx_strand_id
1 'polypeptide(L)'
;MGSFRICMVSDFFYPNMGGVESHIYQLSSCLVERGHKVIIVTHCYKNRKGVRYLANGLKVYYLPFPPFYNQLTIVVISRLVYRKGMDLLAGLIPSIAAKYPQVEFIIGGDGPKRILLEEVREQYQLLDRVHMLGSLEHSKIRDVLVQGDIMLNTSLTEAFCIAIVEAACCG
;
A
#
# COMPACT_ATOMS: atom_id res chain seq x y z
N MET A 1 21.59 22.14 -27.18
CA MET A 1 21.37 21.63 -25.80
C MET A 1 22.30 20.44 -25.58
N GLY A 2 22.95 20.34 -24.42
CA GLY A 2 23.86 19.22 -24.12
C GLY A 2 23.11 17.91 -23.88
N SER A 3 23.72 16.77 -24.22
CA SER A 3 23.15 15.44 -23.95
C SER A 3 23.59 14.94 -22.57
N PHE A 4 22.62 14.65 -21.70
CA PHE A 4 22.86 14.10 -20.37
C PHE A 4 22.60 12.59 -20.33
N ARG A 5 23.25 11.92 -19.38
CA ARG A 5 22.99 10.52 -19.02
C ARG A 5 22.17 10.51 -17.73
N ILE A 6 20.94 10.03 -17.81
CA ILE A 6 19.95 10.09 -16.73
C ILE A 6 19.60 8.67 -16.32
N CYS A 7 19.71 8.35 -15.03
CA CYS A 7 19.27 7.10 -14.44
C CYS A 7 18.08 7.40 -13.53
N MET A 8 16.92 6.83 -13.85
CA MET A 8 15.72 6.92 -13.01
C MET A 8 15.58 5.60 -12.25
N VAL A 9 15.49 5.66 -10.92
CA VAL A 9 15.33 4.49 -10.05
C VAL A 9 13.94 4.54 -9.44
N SER A 10 13.16 3.46 -9.58
CA SER A 10 11.82 3.37 -9.02
C SER A 10 11.44 1.92 -8.71
N ASP A 11 10.77 1.71 -7.58
CA ASP A 11 10.13 0.43 -7.26
C ASP A 11 8.88 0.18 -8.12
N PHE A 12 8.35 1.21 -8.76
CA PHE A 12 7.16 1.12 -9.58
C PHE A 12 7.52 1.46 -11.02
N PHE A 13 7.50 0.45 -11.89
CA PHE A 13 7.62 0.61 -13.32
C PHE A 13 6.91 -0.54 -14.07
N TYR A 14 6.80 -0.44 -15.40
CA TYR A 14 6.18 -1.47 -16.22
C TYR A 14 6.72 -2.88 -15.87
N PRO A 15 5.87 -3.91 -15.75
CA PRO A 15 4.56 -4.04 -16.38
C PRO A 15 3.39 -3.55 -15.52
N ASN A 16 3.63 -3.14 -14.27
CA ASN A 16 2.57 -2.58 -13.45
C ASN A 16 2.13 -1.23 -14.01
N MET A 17 0.84 -0.94 -13.89
CA MET A 17 0.21 0.27 -14.40
C MET A 17 -0.30 1.09 -13.24
N GLY A 18 0.11 2.35 -13.20
CA GLY A 18 -0.27 3.31 -12.16
C GLY A 18 0.21 4.72 -12.52
N GLY A 19 -0.06 5.66 -11.62
CA GLY A 19 0.30 7.07 -11.82
C GLY A 19 1.81 7.27 -11.87
N VAL A 20 2.55 6.63 -10.97
CA VAL A 20 4.01 6.72 -10.88
C VAL A 20 4.67 6.13 -12.13
N GLU A 21 4.26 4.94 -12.55
CA GLU A 21 4.80 4.25 -13.73
C GLU A 21 4.55 5.05 -15.01
N SER A 22 3.33 5.58 -15.16
CA SER A 22 2.95 6.41 -16.31
C SER A 22 3.77 7.70 -16.35
N HIS A 23 3.95 8.36 -15.21
CA HIS A 23 4.74 9.59 -15.12
C HIS A 23 6.21 9.34 -15.47
N ILE A 24 6.82 8.29 -14.93
CA ILE A 24 8.20 7.91 -15.24
C ILE A 24 8.35 7.59 -16.73
N TYR A 25 7.39 6.86 -17.32
CA TYR A 25 7.42 6.52 -18.75
C TYR A 25 7.29 7.74 -19.66
N GLN A 26 6.36 8.65 -19.36
CA GLN A 26 6.17 9.87 -20.14
C GLN A 26 7.38 10.80 -20.02
N LEU A 27 7.87 11.03 -18.80
CA LEU A 27 9.05 11.86 -18.55
C LEU A 27 10.29 11.29 -19.25
N SER A 28 10.53 9.98 -19.13
CA SER A 28 11.66 9.33 -19.81
C SER A 28 11.55 9.41 -21.32
N SER A 29 10.35 9.23 -21.90
CA SER A 29 10.11 9.39 -23.34
C SER A 29 10.43 10.81 -23.80
N CYS A 30 9.91 11.82 -23.09
CA CYS A 30 10.19 13.23 -23.36
C CYS A 30 11.68 13.62 -23.25
N LEU A 31 12.44 12.95 -22.37
CA LEU A 31 13.88 13.15 -22.23
C LEU A 31 14.66 12.48 -23.37
N VAL A 32 14.24 11.27 -23.78
CA VAL A 32 14.82 10.56 -24.93
C VAL A 32 14.58 11.35 -26.23
N GLU A 33 13.37 11.86 -26.45
CA GLU A 33 13.03 12.73 -27.60
C GLU A 33 13.86 14.02 -27.65
N ARG A 34 14.25 14.55 -26.49
CA ARG A 34 15.17 15.71 -26.38
C ARG A 34 16.64 15.36 -26.60
N GLY A 35 16.96 14.10 -26.92
CA GLY A 35 18.32 13.64 -27.20
C GLY A 35 19.14 13.27 -25.97
N HIS A 36 18.48 13.04 -24.82
CA HIS A 36 19.15 12.55 -23.61
C HIS A 36 19.16 11.01 -23.57
N LYS A 37 20.20 10.44 -22.95
CA LYS A 37 20.30 8.99 -22.75
C LYS A 37 19.69 8.64 -21.41
N VAL A 38 18.50 8.04 -21.42
CA VAL A 38 17.77 7.65 -20.21
C VAL A 38 17.82 6.14 -20.02
N ILE A 39 18.06 5.71 -18.79
CA ILE A 39 17.86 4.33 -18.34
C ILE A 39 16.93 4.31 -17.13
N ILE A 40 16.20 3.21 -16.97
CA ILE A 40 15.39 2.96 -15.79
C ILE A 40 15.93 1.75 -15.04
N VAL A 41 15.99 1.85 -13.72
CA VAL A 41 16.33 0.75 -12.82
C VAL A 41 15.14 0.50 -11.91
N THR A 42 14.66 -0.74 -11.90
CA THR A 42 13.51 -1.18 -11.10
C THR A 42 13.72 -2.58 -10.56
N HIS A 43 12.87 -3.03 -9.64
CA HIS A 43 12.92 -4.37 -9.09
C HIS A 43 12.35 -5.42 -10.07
N CYS A 44 12.63 -6.68 -9.84
CA CYS A 44 12.12 -7.77 -10.67
C CYS A 44 10.65 -8.07 -10.39
N TYR A 45 9.79 -7.99 -11.42
CA TYR A 45 8.40 -8.43 -11.32
C TYR A 45 8.24 -9.89 -11.74
N LYS A 46 8.11 -10.83 -10.80
CA LYS A 46 7.91 -12.26 -11.09
C LYS A 46 8.97 -12.80 -12.09
N ASN A 47 8.58 -13.00 -13.35
CA ASN A 47 9.42 -13.50 -14.45
C ASN A 47 10.16 -12.38 -15.22
N ARG A 48 9.87 -11.11 -14.92
CA ARG A 48 10.51 -9.95 -15.57
C ARG A 48 11.80 -9.60 -14.84
N LYS A 49 12.89 -10.19 -15.30
CA LYS A 49 14.25 -10.00 -14.79
C LYS A 49 15.22 -9.57 -15.88
N GLY A 50 16.34 -8.97 -15.49
CA GLY A 50 17.43 -8.60 -16.39
C GLY A 50 17.18 -7.30 -17.17
N VAL A 51 17.78 -7.18 -18.34
CA VAL A 51 17.69 -5.95 -19.16
C VAL A 51 16.60 -6.11 -20.21
N ARG A 52 15.76 -5.08 -20.37
CA ARG A 52 14.75 -5.03 -21.45
C ARG A 52 14.76 -3.67 -22.13
N TYR A 53 14.27 -3.66 -23.37
CA TYR A 53 14.02 -2.45 -24.13
C TYR A 53 12.51 -2.32 -24.37
N LEU A 54 11.96 -1.13 -24.10
CA LEU A 54 10.60 -0.79 -24.46
C LEU A 54 10.51 -0.32 -25.91
N ALA A 55 9.30 -0.24 -26.46
CA ALA A 55 9.06 0.12 -27.85
C ALA A 55 9.62 1.50 -28.25
N ASN A 56 9.72 2.43 -27.30
CA ASN A 56 10.32 3.76 -27.46
C ASN A 56 11.87 3.76 -27.37
N GLY A 57 12.52 2.60 -27.33
CA GLY A 57 13.98 2.47 -27.19
C GLY A 57 14.50 2.63 -25.76
N LEU A 58 13.60 2.81 -24.78
CA LEU A 58 14.00 2.99 -23.38
C LEU A 58 14.55 1.70 -22.79
N LYS A 59 15.74 1.79 -22.21
CA LYS A 59 16.43 0.65 -21.56
C LYS A 59 16.06 0.55 -20.09
N VAL A 60 15.57 -0.61 -19.68
CA VAL A 60 15.09 -0.89 -18.33
C VAL A 60 15.86 -2.05 -17.73
N TYR A 61 16.39 -1.87 -16.52
CA TYR A 61 17.09 -2.87 -15.74
C TYR A 61 16.17 -3.36 -14.62
N TYR A 62 15.79 -4.63 -14.66
CA TYR A 62 15.07 -5.33 -13.61
C TYR A 62 16.09 -6.09 -12.75
N LEU A 63 16.36 -5.55 -11.57
CA LEU A 63 17.35 -6.10 -10.65
C LEU A 63 16.69 -7.03 -9.61
N PRO A 64 17.36 -8.11 -9.18
CA PRO A 64 16.78 -9.13 -8.31
C PRO A 64 16.82 -8.72 -6.82
N PHE A 65 16.36 -7.51 -6.50
CA PHE A 65 16.16 -7.07 -5.12
C PHE A 65 14.65 -6.99 -4.80
N PRO A 66 14.22 -7.24 -3.54
CA PRO A 66 12.83 -7.06 -3.14
C PRO A 66 12.45 -5.57 -3.17
N PRO A 67 11.19 -5.20 -3.49
CA PRO A 67 10.78 -3.78 -3.48
C PRO A 67 11.05 -3.16 -2.12
N PHE A 68 11.51 -1.90 -2.07
CA PHE A 68 11.73 -1.22 -0.78
C PHE A 68 10.41 -0.98 -0.04
N TYR A 69 9.31 -0.83 -0.77
CA TYR A 69 7.93 -0.80 -0.26
C TYR A 69 7.12 -1.95 -0.88
N ASN A 70 7.07 -3.09 -0.20
CA ASN A 70 6.13 -4.17 -0.52
C ASN A 70 5.14 -4.44 0.63
N GLN A 71 5.09 -3.61 1.68
CA GLN A 71 3.98 -3.67 2.64
C GLN A 71 2.72 -3.24 1.88
N LEU A 72 1.63 -3.99 2.03
CA LEU A 72 0.30 -3.46 1.77
C LEU A 72 -0.39 -3.27 3.11
N THR A 73 -0.64 -2.02 3.49
CA THR A 73 -1.16 -1.69 4.82
C THR A 73 -2.66 -1.45 4.72
N ILE A 74 -3.43 -2.26 5.45
CA ILE A 74 -4.88 -2.13 5.59
C ILE A 74 -5.16 -1.32 6.86
N VAL A 75 -5.81 -0.17 6.71
CA VAL A 75 -6.22 0.67 7.85
C VAL A 75 -7.67 0.37 8.20
N VAL A 76 -7.94 0.27 9.50
CA VAL A 76 -9.29 0.20 10.05
C VAL A 76 -9.42 1.27 11.12
N ILE A 77 -10.28 2.25 10.90
CA ILE A 77 -10.59 3.29 11.91
C ILE A 77 -12.07 3.23 12.25
N SER A 78 -12.39 2.71 13.44
CA SER A 78 -13.78 2.67 13.92
C SER A 78 -13.87 2.38 15.43
N ARG A 79 -15.03 2.65 16.05
CA ARG A 79 -15.30 2.12 17.39
C ARG A 79 -15.36 0.60 17.36
N LEU A 80 -14.65 -0.07 18.26
CA LEU A 80 -14.54 -1.52 18.29
C LEU A 80 -15.77 -2.15 18.99
N VAL A 81 -16.90 -2.13 18.31
CA VAL A 81 -18.21 -2.61 18.79
C VAL A 81 -18.86 -3.57 17.80
N TYR A 82 -19.80 -4.38 18.28
CA TYR A 82 -20.51 -5.39 17.48
C TYR A 82 -21.12 -4.83 16.19
N ARG A 83 -21.79 -3.66 16.25
CA ARG A 83 -22.44 -3.04 15.07
C ARG A 83 -21.45 -2.66 13.95
N LYS A 84 -20.18 -2.48 14.29
CA LYS A 84 -19.09 -2.18 13.34
C LYS A 84 -18.46 -3.46 12.75
N GLY A 85 -18.99 -4.64 13.08
CA GLY A 85 -18.57 -5.91 12.50
C GLY A 85 -17.14 -6.32 12.90
N MET A 86 -16.75 -6.04 14.15
CA MET A 86 -15.43 -6.44 14.66
C MET A 86 -15.24 -7.96 14.71
N ASP A 87 -16.32 -8.72 14.89
CA ASP A 87 -16.29 -10.18 14.82
C ASP A 87 -15.93 -10.69 13.42
N LEU A 88 -16.38 -9.99 12.36
CA LEU A 88 -15.99 -10.31 10.98
C LEU A 88 -14.53 -9.94 10.74
N LEU A 89 -14.10 -8.77 11.22
CA LEU A 89 -12.71 -8.33 11.12
C LEU A 89 -11.75 -9.33 11.79
N ALA A 90 -12.10 -9.80 12.98
CA ALA A 90 -11.37 -10.82 13.72
C ALA A 90 -11.20 -12.13 12.91
N GLY A 91 -12.22 -12.55 12.15
CA GLY A 91 -12.12 -13.72 11.27
C GLY A 91 -11.32 -13.47 9.98
N LEU A 92 -11.35 -12.24 9.47
CA LEU A 92 -10.67 -11.87 8.22
C LEU A 92 -9.17 -11.65 8.38
N ILE A 93 -8.74 -11.04 9.50
CA ILE A 93 -7.32 -10.70 9.74
C ILE A 93 -6.41 -11.94 9.56
N PRO A 94 -6.66 -13.10 10.22
CA PRO A 94 -5.83 -14.28 10.04
C PRO A 94 -5.87 -14.83 8.62
N SER A 95 -7.05 -14.84 7.98
CA SER A 95 -7.21 -15.35 6.62
C SER A 95 -6.42 -14.54 5.60
N ILE A 96 -6.48 -13.21 5.70
CA ILE A 96 -5.74 -12.29 4.84
C ILE A 96 -4.24 -12.39 5.14
N ALA A 97 -3.86 -12.38 6.43
CA ALA A 97 -2.45 -12.46 6.83
C ALA A 97 -1.77 -13.76 6.38
N ALA A 98 -2.49 -14.89 6.40
CA ALA A 98 -2.00 -16.18 5.92
C ALA A 98 -1.88 -16.22 4.39
N LYS A 99 -2.84 -15.62 3.67
CA LYS A 99 -2.85 -15.61 2.19
C LYS A 99 -1.87 -14.61 1.60
N TYR A 100 -1.64 -13.49 2.27
CA TYR A 100 -0.79 -12.40 1.81
C TYR A 100 0.22 -12.02 2.91
N PRO A 101 1.42 -12.62 2.90
CA PRO A 101 2.44 -12.41 3.94
C PRO A 101 2.92 -10.96 4.08
N GLN A 102 2.77 -10.16 3.03
CA GLN A 102 3.20 -8.77 2.97
C GLN A 102 2.16 -7.76 3.48
N VAL A 103 0.98 -8.23 3.91
CA VAL A 103 -0.09 -7.35 4.40
C VAL A 103 0.12 -7.00 5.87
N GLU A 104 -0.01 -5.73 6.20
CA GLU A 104 -0.08 -5.25 7.58
C GLU A 104 -1.44 -4.62 7.87
N PHE A 105 -1.78 -4.56 9.14
CA PHE A 105 -3.01 -3.96 9.63
C PHE A 105 -2.69 -2.85 10.63
N ILE A 106 -3.30 -1.70 10.43
CA ILE A 106 -3.32 -0.61 11.41
C ILE A 106 -4.77 -0.44 11.88
N ILE A 107 -5.02 -0.69 13.16
CA ILE A 107 -6.36 -0.64 13.74
C ILE A 107 -6.42 0.50 14.75
N GLY A 108 -7.16 1.54 14.40
CA GLY A 108 -7.46 2.71 15.22
C GLY A 108 -8.88 2.65 15.78
N GLY A 109 -9.00 2.94 17.07
CA GLY A 109 -10.25 2.96 17.82
C GLY A 109 -10.21 2.11 19.07
N ASP A 110 -11.27 2.23 19.86
CA ASP A 110 -11.41 1.49 21.11
C ASP A 110 -12.84 0.97 21.29
N GLY A 111 -13.01 0.02 22.20
CA GLY A 111 -14.31 -0.55 22.53
C GLY A 111 -14.24 -1.96 23.11
N PRO A 112 -15.38 -2.52 23.53
CA PRO A 112 -15.47 -3.81 24.20
C PRO A 112 -14.96 -4.99 23.36
N LYS A 113 -14.95 -4.87 22.02
CA LYS A 113 -14.44 -5.91 21.12
C LYS A 113 -12.94 -5.80 20.85
N ARG A 114 -12.23 -4.87 21.51
CA ARG A 114 -10.78 -4.77 21.43
C ARG A 114 -10.08 -6.05 21.87
N ILE A 115 -10.53 -6.63 22.99
CA ILE A 115 -9.97 -7.85 23.57
C ILE A 115 -9.98 -8.98 22.55
N LEU A 116 -11.08 -9.16 21.81
CA LEU A 116 -11.20 -10.16 20.75
C LEU A 116 -10.12 -10.00 19.68
N LEU A 117 -9.84 -8.77 19.24
CA LEU A 117 -8.82 -8.52 18.22
C LEU A 117 -7.41 -8.76 18.75
N GLU A 118 -7.15 -8.43 20.02
CA GLU A 118 -5.88 -8.71 20.67
C GLU A 118 -5.66 -10.21 20.87
N GLU A 119 -6.68 -10.97 21.29
CA GLU A 119 -6.66 -12.44 21.40
C GLU A 119 -6.36 -13.10 20.05
N VAL A 120 -7.06 -12.68 18.98
CA VAL A 120 -6.80 -13.18 17.62
C VAL A 120 -5.37 -12.85 17.19
N ARG A 121 -4.91 -11.63 17.47
CA ARG A 121 -3.55 -11.22 17.15
C ARG A 121 -2.51 -12.11 17.83
N GLU A 122 -2.70 -12.46 19.10
CA GLU A 122 -1.80 -13.33 19.84
C GLU A 122 -1.88 -14.79 19.39
N GLN A 123 -3.10 -15.32 19.25
CA GLN A 123 -3.36 -16.70 18.86
C GLN A 123 -2.72 -17.05 17.51
N TYR A 124 -2.75 -16.11 16.55
CA TYR A 124 -2.20 -16.30 15.21
C TYR A 124 -0.79 -15.72 15.03
N GLN A 125 -0.12 -15.30 16.12
CA GLN A 125 1.24 -14.72 16.10
C GLN A 125 1.39 -13.52 15.15
N LEU A 126 0.39 -12.63 15.14
CA LEU A 126 0.33 -11.45 14.27
C LEU A 126 0.72 -10.15 14.98
N LEU A 127 1.44 -10.24 16.11
CA LEU A 127 1.87 -9.07 16.90
C LEU A 127 2.67 -8.05 16.07
N ASP A 128 3.53 -8.55 15.19
CA ASP A 128 4.39 -7.72 14.32
C ASP A 128 3.65 -7.18 13.09
N ARG A 129 2.41 -7.63 12.84
CA ARG A 129 1.66 -7.31 11.61
C ARG A 129 0.35 -6.59 11.86
N VAL A 130 -0.17 -6.61 13.08
CA VAL A 130 -1.44 -6.00 13.46
C VAL A 130 -1.20 -5.00 14.59
N HIS A 131 -1.12 -3.72 14.20
CA HIS A 131 -0.83 -2.61 15.09
C HIS A 131 -2.13 -2.04 15.65
N MET A 132 -2.34 -2.22 16.96
CA MET A 132 -3.47 -1.64 17.69
C MET A 132 -3.07 -0.26 18.20
N LEU A 133 -3.59 0.81 17.59
CA LEU A 133 -3.30 2.19 17.98
C LEU A 133 -4.16 2.66 19.17
N GLY A 134 -5.28 2.01 19.42
CA GLY A 134 -6.25 2.43 20.43
C GLY A 134 -7.04 3.68 20.00
N SER A 135 -7.64 4.38 20.97
CA SER A 135 -8.44 5.57 20.71
C SER A 135 -7.57 6.69 20.10
N LEU A 136 -7.97 7.21 18.95
CA LEU A 136 -7.26 8.28 18.24
C LEU A 136 -8.02 9.59 18.34
N GLU A 137 -7.28 10.68 18.56
CA GLU A 137 -7.81 12.04 18.40
C GLU A 137 -8.08 12.33 16.93
N HIS A 138 -9.12 13.13 16.66
CA HIS A 138 -9.54 13.46 15.30
C HIS A 138 -8.43 14.11 14.46
N SER A 139 -7.54 14.88 15.09
CA SER A 139 -6.36 15.49 14.47
C SER A 139 -5.39 14.46 13.87
N LYS A 140 -5.29 13.26 14.46
CA LYS A 140 -4.35 12.21 14.04
C LYS A 140 -4.95 11.21 13.06
N ILE A 141 -6.27 11.25 12.83
CA ILE A 141 -6.96 10.31 11.94
C ILE A 141 -6.38 10.39 10.53
N ARG A 142 -6.18 11.61 10.01
CA ARG A 142 -5.57 11.82 8.68
C ARG A 142 -4.19 11.17 8.59
N ASP A 143 -3.34 11.39 9.58
CA ASP A 143 -1.96 10.88 9.58
C ASP A 143 -1.93 9.35 9.55
N VAL A 144 -2.93 8.70 10.16
CA VAL A 144 -3.09 7.24 10.15
C VAL A 144 -3.69 6.74 8.84
N LEU A 145 -4.69 7.44 8.28
CA LEU A 145 -5.30 7.06 7.01
C LEU A 145 -4.30 7.09 5.85
N VAL A 146 -3.43 8.10 5.80
CA VAL A 146 -2.41 8.25 4.75
C VAL A 146 -1.32 7.17 4.84
N GLN A 147 -1.18 6.49 5.98
CA GLN A 147 -0.20 5.41 6.14
C GLN A 147 -0.60 4.09 5.47
N GLY A 148 -1.87 3.92 5.07
CA GLY A 148 -2.28 2.67 4.44
C GLY A 148 -2.91 2.82 3.07
N ASP A 149 -2.83 1.70 2.35
CA ASP A 149 -3.21 1.57 0.95
C ASP A 149 -4.69 1.23 0.78
N ILE A 150 -5.29 0.61 1.81
CA ILE A 150 -6.70 0.19 1.79
C ILE A 150 -7.35 0.54 3.13
N MET A 151 -8.41 1.33 3.09
CA MET A 151 -9.32 1.48 4.22
C MET A 151 -10.36 0.36 4.22
N LEU A 152 -10.40 -0.44 5.28
CA LEU A 152 -11.36 -1.53 5.45
C LEU A 152 -12.46 -1.13 6.44
N ASN A 153 -13.71 -1.18 5.99
CA ASN A 153 -14.89 -1.01 6.83
C ASN A 153 -15.70 -2.32 6.86
N THR A 154 -15.88 -2.90 8.05
CA THR A 154 -16.69 -4.12 8.26
C THR A 154 -18.04 -3.84 8.90
N SER A 155 -18.47 -2.58 8.93
CA SER A 155 -19.73 -2.18 9.58
C SER A 155 -20.95 -2.87 8.99
N LEU A 156 -21.78 -3.45 9.87
CA LEU A 156 -23.03 -4.10 9.49
C LEU A 156 -24.14 -3.08 9.18
N THR A 157 -24.10 -1.93 9.87
CA THR A 157 -25.05 -0.82 9.70
C THR A 157 -24.33 0.52 9.86
N GLU A 158 -24.53 1.42 8.90
CA GLU A 158 -24.02 2.80 8.90
C GLU A 158 -25.15 3.73 8.45
N ALA A 159 -25.37 4.83 9.19
CA ALA A 159 -26.23 5.92 8.71
C ALA A 159 -25.46 6.83 7.76
N PHE A 160 -24.25 7.22 8.16
CA PHE A 160 -23.27 7.92 7.34
C PHE A 160 -21.87 7.63 7.87
N CYS A 161 -21.02 7.00 7.05
CA CYS A 161 -19.67 6.59 7.47
C CYS A 161 -18.67 7.71 7.17
N ILE A 162 -18.47 8.61 8.14
CA ILE A 162 -17.52 9.73 8.02
C ILE A 162 -16.09 9.21 7.73
N ALA A 163 -15.69 8.09 8.35
CA ALA A 163 -14.36 7.51 8.16
C ALA A 163 -14.08 7.08 6.70
N ILE A 164 -15.09 6.64 5.94
CA ILE A 164 -14.91 6.34 4.51
C ILE A 164 -14.70 7.63 3.71
N VAL A 165 -15.46 8.68 4.03
CA VAL A 165 -15.33 9.98 3.36
C VAL A 165 -13.96 10.57 3.64
N GLU A 166 -13.49 10.53 4.89
CA GLU A 166 -12.15 10.96 5.28
C GLU A 166 -11.07 10.17 4.54
N ALA A 167 -11.21 8.84 4.45
CA ALA A 167 -10.28 8.00 3.71
C ALA A 167 -10.23 8.37 2.21
N ALA A 168 -11.40 8.55 1.58
CA ALA A 168 -11.49 8.96 0.18
C ALA A 168 -10.90 10.36 -0.08
N CYS A 169 -10.91 11.25 0.91
CA CYS A 169 -10.25 12.55 0.82
C CYS A 169 -8.72 12.47 0.98
N CYS A 170 -8.20 11.38 1.54
CA CYS A 170 -6.76 11.19 1.78
C CYS A 170 -6.02 10.54 0.61
N GLY A 171 -6.71 9.86 -0.32
CA GLY A 171 -6.11 9.24 -1.51
C GLY A 171 -7.00 8.21 -2.19
#